data_AF-A0A382AZV2-F1
#
_entry.id   AF-A0A382AZV2-F1
#
_cell.length_a   1.000
_cell.length_b   1.000
_cell.length_c   1.000
_cell.angle_alpha   90.00
_cell.angle_beta   90.00
_cell.angle_gamma   90.00
#
_symmetry.space_group_name_H-M   'P 1'
#
loop_
_entity.id
_entity.type
_entity.pdbx_description
1 polymer ?
#
loop_
_entity_poly.entity_id
_entity_poly.type
_entity_poly.pdbx_seq_one_letter_code
_entity_poly.pdbx_strand_id
1 'polypeptide(L)'
;MGRPVKGVRFGATGAATATIPIRADIGGTDFEGKIVRQIGSRRYRVSNDGGSVVGNATLVDKETGHAAGECSIVGFVNGSATTCAKLTNRLFTDFSNNRYTYTLSDDSAESLMILTAI
;
A
#
# COMPACT_ATOMS: atom_id res chain seq x y z
N MET A 1 5.55 19.04 1.39
CA MET A 1 4.97 17.68 1.28
C MET A 1 4.13 17.60 0.00
N GLY A 2 4.22 16.52 -0.77
CA GLY A 2 3.36 16.30 -1.95
C GLY A 2 1.91 16.02 -1.54
N ARG A 3 0.96 16.19 -2.48
CA ARG A 3 -0.47 16.01 -2.19
C ARG A 3 -0.75 14.57 -1.68
N PRO A 4 -1.49 14.41 -0.57
CA PRO A 4 -1.90 13.10 -0.07
C PRO A 4 -2.70 12.31 -1.10
N VAL A 5 -2.64 11.00 -1.01
CA VAL A 5 -3.42 10.10 -1.85
C VAL A 5 -4.92 10.37 -1.63
N LYS A 6 -5.68 10.41 -2.73
CA LYS A 6 -7.14 10.58 -2.64
C LYS A 6 -7.78 9.35 -2.00
N GLY A 7 -8.73 9.59 -1.10
CA GLY A 7 -9.46 8.54 -0.38
C GLY A 7 -10.19 7.54 -1.28
N VAL A 8 -10.52 7.92 -2.52
CA VAL A 8 -11.15 7.04 -3.52
C VAL A 8 -10.28 5.84 -3.91
N ARG A 9 -8.96 5.88 -3.62
CA ARG A 9 -8.02 4.78 -3.90
C ARG A 9 -7.79 3.87 -2.69
N PHE A 10 -8.54 4.10 -1.61
CA PHE A 10 -8.52 3.30 -0.39
C PHE A 10 -9.75 2.39 -0.38
N GLY A 11 -9.61 1.20 0.20
CA GLY A 11 -10.69 0.21 0.26
C GLY A 11 -10.13 -1.20 0.16
N ALA A 12 -11.02 -2.19 0.25
CA ALA A 12 -10.65 -3.60 0.08
C ALA A 12 -10.05 -3.83 -1.31
N THR A 13 -9.10 -4.76 -1.39
CA THR A 13 -8.55 -5.26 -2.65
C THR A 13 -9.50 -6.26 -3.29
N GLY A 14 -9.44 -6.46 -4.62
CA GLY A 14 -10.26 -7.46 -5.31
C GLY A 14 -11.75 -7.13 -5.46
N ALA A 15 -12.14 -5.85 -5.35
CA ALA A 15 -13.46 -5.36 -5.75
C ALA A 15 -13.40 -4.75 -7.16
N ALA A 16 -14.55 -4.58 -7.83
CA ALA A 16 -14.67 -4.03 -9.20
C ALA A 16 -13.99 -2.65 -9.44
N THR A 17 -13.46 -2.00 -8.40
CA THR A 17 -12.57 -0.85 -8.49
C THR A 17 -11.25 -1.19 -7.80
N ALA A 18 -10.15 -1.18 -8.55
CA ALA A 18 -8.82 -1.40 -8.01
C ALA A 18 -8.44 -0.32 -6.97
N THR A 19 -8.02 -0.78 -5.81
CA THR A 19 -7.57 0.02 -4.67
C THR A 19 -6.08 -0.21 -4.43
N ILE A 20 -5.46 0.61 -3.57
CA ILE A 20 -4.03 0.42 -3.24
C ILE A 20 -3.88 -0.82 -2.34
N PRO A 21 -3.14 -1.85 -2.79
CA PRO A 21 -2.90 -3.03 -1.97
C PRO A 21 -1.98 -2.68 -0.79
N ILE A 22 -2.30 -3.22 0.39
CA ILE A 22 -1.47 -3.06 1.58
C ILE A 22 -1.47 -4.35 2.39
N ARG A 23 -0.27 -4.75 2.82
CA ARG A 23 -0.06 -5.81 3.81
C ARG A 23 0.37 -5.17 5.12
N ALA A 24 -0.10 -5.69 6.24
CA ALA A 24 0.20 -5.10 7.54
C ALA A 24 0.10 -6.13 8.67
N ASP A 25 0.81 -5.84 9.75
CA ASP A 25 0.55 -6.42 11.06
C ASP A 25 0.20 -5.27 12.03
N ILE A 26 -0.97 -5.35 12.67
CA ILE A 26 -1.42 -4.40 13.71
C ILE A 26 -1.91 -5.13 14.97
N GLY A 27 -1.38 -6.31 15.25
CA GLY A 27 -1.86 -7.14 16.37
C GLY A 27 -1.08 -8.41 16.63
N GLY A 28 0.07 -8.60 16.00
CA GLY A 28 0.89 -9.82 16.06
C GLY A 28 0.56 -10.83 14.96
N THR A 29 -0.15 -10.45 13.90
CA THR A 29 -0.43 -11.33 12.75
C THR A 29 -0.42 -10.50 11.48
N ASP A 30 0.37 -10.96 10.51
CA ASP A 30 0.46 -10.36 9.18
C ASP A 30 -0.80 -10.68 8.37
N PHE A 31 -1.36 -9.68 7.70
CA PHE A 31 -2.57 -9.81 6.90
C PHE A 31 -2.56 -8.91 5.68
N GLU A 32 -3.32 -9.32 4.66
CA GLU A 32 -3.76 -8.44 3.59
C GLU A 32 -5.01 -7.67 3.99
N GLY A 33 -5.05 -6.39 3.63
CA GLY A 33 -6.19 -5.57 3.99
C GLY A 33 -6.24 -4.25 3.24
N LYS A 34 -6.89 -3.28 3.87
CA LYS A 34 -7.22 -1.99 3.28
C LYS A 34 -6.63 -0.82 4.03
N ILE A 35 -6.30 0.21 3.26
CA ILE A 35 -6.01 1.54 3.82
C ILE A 35 -7.33 2.16 4.28
N VAL A 36 -7.36 2.68 5.50
CA VAL A 36 -8.48 3.49 6.02
C VAL A 36 -8.19 4.96 5.81
N ARG A 37 -6.97 5.40 6.14
CA ARG A 37 -6.55 6.80 5.99
C ARG A 37 -5.04 6.93 5.90
N GLN A 38 -4.56 7.82 5.05
CA GLN A 38 -3.16 8.26 5.10
C GLN A 38 -2.94 9.25 6.26
N ILE A 39 -2.03 8.93 7.18
CA ILE A 39 -1.66 9.81 8.30
C ILE A 39 -0.45 10.66 7.93
N GLY A 40 0.48 10.08 7.18
CA GLY A 40 1.63 10.77 6.64
C GLY A 40 2.12 10.07 5.37
N SER A 41 3.21 10.55 4.81
CA SER A 41 3.77 10.02 3.57
C SER A 41 4.28 8.57 3.69
N ARG A 42 4.58 8.13 4.93
CA ARG A 42 5.05 6.79 5.30
C ARG A 42 4.16 6.04 6.30
N ARG A 43 3.09 6.67 6.80
CA ARG A 43 2.28 6.14 7.91
C ARG A 43 0.80 6.13 7.54
N TYR A 44 0.13 5.02 7.80
CA TYR A 44 -1.25 4.77 7.40
C TYR A 44 -2.05 4.23 8.57
N ARG A 45 -3.33 4.55 8.61
CA ARG A 45 -4.31 3.77 9.36
C ARG A 45 -4.81 2.68 8.43
N VAL A 46 -4.64 1.43 8.82
CA VAL A 46 -4.98 0.25 8.01
C VAL A 46 -5.91 -0.66 8.79
N SER A 47 -6.57 -1.55 8.06
CA SER A 47 -7.49 -2.52 8.63
C SER A 47 -7.48 -3.81 7.82
N ASN A 48 -7.79 -4.94 8.43
CA ASN A 48 -8.11 -6.14 7.68
C ASN A 48 -9.40 -5.94 6.84
N ASP A 49 -9.65 -6.82 5.88
CA ASP A 49 -10.82 -6.68 4.99
C ASP A 49 -12.14 -6.59 5.75
N GLY A 50 -12.27 -7.38 6.81
CA GLY A 50 -13.46 -7.41 7.69
C GLY A 50 -13.65 -6.18 8.57
N GLY A 51 -12.68 -5.27 8.68
CA GLY A 51 -12.81 -4.08 9.53
C GLY A 51 -12.65 -4.33 11.03
N SER A 52 -12.38 -5.56 11.46
CA SER A 52 -12.33 -5.96 12.87
C SER A 52 -10.99 -5.67 13.54
N VAL A 53 -9.91 -5.58 12.77
CA VAL A 53 -8.57 -5.19 13.22
C VAL A 53 -8.24 -3.87 12.56
N VAL A 54 -7.97 -2.83 13.36
CA VAL A 54 -7.70 -1.47 12.86
C VAL A 54 -6.60 -0.83 13.69
N GLY A 55 -5.63 -0.21 13.03
CA GLY A 55 -4.64 0.60 13.73
C GLY A 55 -3.68 1.30 12.79
N ASN A 56 -2.63 1.86 13.38
CA ASN A 56 -1.65 2.62 12.64
C ASN A 56 -0.44 1.74 12.31
N ALA A 57 0.00 1.79 11.06
CA ALA A 57 1.18 1.07 10.60
C ALA A 57 2.12 1.98 9.79
N THR A 58 3.41 1.66 9.80
CA THR A 58 4.46 2.41 9.11
C THR A 58 5.08 1.55 8.00
N LEU A 59 5.34 2.18 6.85
CA LEU A 59 5.97 1.51 5.70
C LEU A 59 7.38 1.02 6.03
N VAL A 60 7.62 -0.27 5.77
CA VAL A 60 8.89 -0.98 5.93
C VAL A 60 9.32 -1.65 4.62
N ASP A 61 10.61 -1.95 4.51
CA ASP A 61 11.22 -2.54 3.31
C ASP A 61 11.17 -4.07 3.35
N LYS A 62 9.95 -4.61 3.29
CA LYS A 62 9.69 -6.06 3.19
C LYS A 62 8.31 -6.30 2.60
N GLU A 63 8.13 -7.45 1.97
CA GLU A 63 6.86 -7.82 1.33
C GLU A 63 5.91 -8.56 2.27
N THR A 64 6.45 -9.37 3.19
CA THR A 64 5.73 -10.19 4.18
C THR A 64 6.54 -10.30 5.48
N GLY A 65 5.94 -10.85 6.53
CA GLY A 65 6.60 -11.03 7.83
C GLY A 65 6.67 -9.72 8.61
N HIS A 66 5.62 -8.91 8.52
CA HIS A 66 5.48 -7.66 9.28
C HIS A 66 5.46 -7.93 10.80
N ALA A 67 6.07 -7.03 11.57
CA ALA A 67 5.89 -6.96 13.00
C ALA A 67 4.74 -6.00 13.33
N ALA A 68 4.20 -6.08 14.55
CA ALA A 68 3.11 -5.22 14.99
C ALA A 68 3.43 -3.72 14.79
N GLY A 69 2.57 -3.03 14.04
CA GLY A 69 2.72 -1.61 13.68
C GLY A 69 3.46 -1.37 12.35
N GLU A 70 3.74 -2.42 11.58
CA GLU A 70 4.42 -2.33 10.28
C GLU A 70 3.48 -2.67 9.13
N CYS A 71 3.74 -2.08 7.97
CA CYS A 71 3.04 -2.39 6.73
C CYS A 71 3.93 -2.23 5.52
N SER A 72 3.49 -2.77 4.39
CA SER A 72 4.11 -2.54 3.09
C SER A 72 3.06 -2.36 2.00
N ILE A 73 3.41 -1.51 1.03
CA ILE A 73 2.69 -1.37 -0.22
C ILE A 73 3.69 -1.84 -1.28
N VAL A 74 3.29 -2.83 -2.06
CA VAL A 74 4.10 -3.40 -3.13
C VAL A 74 3.54 -2.93 -4.47
N GLY A 75 4.42 -2.41 -5.32
CA GLY A 75 4.13 -2.15 -6.72
C GLY A 75 5.05 -2.94 -7.62
N PHE A 76 4.65 -3.14 -8.87
CA PHE A 76 5.38 -3.92 -9.85
C PHE A 76 6.00 -3.03 -10.93
N VAL A 77 7.32 -3.07 -11.06
CA VAL A 77 8.08 -2.46 -12.16
C VAL A 77 8.51 -3.57 -13.10
N ASN A 78 7.99 -3.60 -14.33
CA ASN A 78 8.34 -4.63 -15.33
C ASN A 78 8.17 -6.08 -14.81
N GLY A 79 7.17 -6.33 -13.97
CA GLY A 79 6.91 -7.64 -13.34
C GLY A 79 7.69 -7.92 -12.06
N SER A 80 8.66 -7.07 -11.68
CA SER A 80 9.40 -7.19 -10.43
C SER A 80 8.73 -6.39 -9.31
N ALA A 81 8.55 -7.01 -8.14
CA ALA A 81 8.01 -6.36 -6.96
C ALA A 81 8.97 -5.30 -6.41
N THR A 82 8.42 -4.21 -5.89
CA THR A 82 9.15 -3.10 -5.29
C THR A 82 8.34 -2.54 -4.12
N THR A 83 8.97 -2.39 -2.97
CA THR A 83 8.36 -1.89 -1.74
C THR A 83 8.31 -0.36 -1.72
N CYS A 84 7.20 0.18 -1.20
CA CYS A 84 7.00 1.62 -1.11
C CYS A 84 7.67 2.18 0.15
N ALA A 85 8.57 3.14 0.00
CA ALA A 85 9.05 3.97 1.10
C ALA A 85 8.14 5.17 1.33
N LYS A 86 7.55 5.73 0.27
CA LYS A 86 6.72 6.94 0.34
C LYS A 86 5.72 7.00 -0.79
N LEU A 87 4.44 7.22 -0.45
CA LEU A 87 3.38 7.35 -1.45
C LEU A 87 2.71 8.73 -1.38
N THR A 88 2.50 9.31 -2.56
CA THR A 88 1.71 10.54 -2.75
C THR A 88 0.66 10.30 -3.84
N ASN A 89 -0.19 11.30 -4.11
CA ASN A 89 -1.26 11.17 -5.10
C ASN A 89 -0.81 10.77 -6.53
N ARG A 90 0.46 10.99 -6.89
CA ARG A 90 1.00 10.70 -8.23
C ARG A 90 2.36 10.01 -8.23
N LEU A 91 3.04 9.95 -7.10
CA LEU A 91 4.39 9.42 -7.00
C LEU A 91 4.44 8.29 -5.99
N PHE A 92 5.05 7.20 -6.42
CA PHE A 92 5.60 6.14 -5.62
C PHE A 92 7.10 6.38 -5.49
N THR A 93 7.66 6.17 -4.30
CA THR A 93 9.09 6.25 -4.06
C THR A 93 9.50 5.04 -3.25
N ASP A 94 10.50 4.31 -3.72
CA ASP A 94 11.02 3.12 -3.06
C ASP A 94 12.05 3.47 -1.96
N PHE A 95 12.58 2.45 -1.28
CA PHE A 95 13.60 2.63 -0.23
C PHE A 95 14.97 3.04 -0.76
N SER A 96 15.21 2.89 -2.07
CA SER A 96 16.40 3.37 -2.78
C SER A 96 16.26 4.80 -3.32
N ASN A 97 15.16 5.50 -3.01
CA ASN A 97 14.79 6.82 -3.52
C ASN A 97 14.52 6.90 -5.04
N ASN A 98 14.35 5.77 -5.72
CA ASN A 98 13.83 5.78 -7.09
C ASN A 98 12.37 6.21 -7.10
N ARG A 99 11.95 6.90 -8.16
CA ARG A 99 10.61 7.48 -8.27
C ARG A 99 9.87 6.92 -9.47
N TYR A 100 8.59 6.67 -9.25
CA TYR A 100 7.70 6.08 -10.25
C TYR A 100 6.35 6.82 -10.25
N THR A 101 5.73 6.90 -11.42
CA THR A 101 4.28 7.04 -11.50
C THR A 101 3.64 5.68 -11.29
N TYR A 102 2.37 5.64 -10.90
CA TYR A 102 1.68 4.37 -10.68
C TYR A 102 0.24 4.41 -11.22
N THR A 103 -0.22 3.24 -11.66
CA THR A 103 -1.62 2.94 -11.98
C THR A 103 -2.08 1.76 -11.12
N LEU A 104 -3.40 1.64 -10.93
CA LEU A 104 -4.00 0.51 -10.25
C LEU A 104 -4.72 -0.34 -11.30
N SER A 105 -4.49 -1.64 -11.26
CA SER A 105 -5.11 -2.65 -12.14
C SER A 105 -5.82 -3.68 -11.28
N ASP A 106 -6.93 -4.22 -11.78
CA ASP A 106 -7.63 -5.35 -11.17
C ASP A 106 -7.33 -6.60 -12.00
N ASP A 107 -6.83 -7.66 -11.35
CA ASP A 107 -6.56 -8.97 -12.00
C ASP A 107 -7.64 -10.00 -11.65
N SER A 108 -8.86 -9.53 -11.33
CA SER A 108 -10.03 -10.34 -10.93
C SER A 108 -9.90 -11.11 -9.62
N ALA A 109 -8.69 -11.29 -9.10
CA ALA A 109 -8.41 -11.84 -7.78
C ALA A 109 -7.92 -10.76 -6.79
N GLU A 110 -7.11 -9.80 -7.27
CA GLU A 110 -6.43 -8.82 -6.43
C GLU A 110 -6.25 -7.47 -7.15
N SER A 111 -6.07 -6.41 -6.36
CA SER A 111 -5.66 -5.10 -6.88
C SER A 111 -4.14 -5.04 -7.00
N LEU A 112 -3.63 -4.82 -8.21
CA LEU A 112 -2.20 -4.66 -8.49
C LEU A 112 -1.84 -3.18 -8.68
N MET A 113 -0.69 -2.76 -8.15
CA MET A 113 -0.12 -1.44 -8.42
C MET A 113 1.00 -1.58 -9.46
N ILE A 114 0.81 -1.00 -10.64
CA ILE A 114 1.80 -1.04 -11.73
C ILE A 114 2.60 0.26 -11.70
N LEU A 115 3.92 0.16 -11.74
CA LEU A 115 4.87 1.25 -11.60
C LEU A 115 5.54 1.57 -12.94
N THR A 116 5.70 2.86 -13.23
CA THR A 116 6.42 3.36 -14.42
C THR A 116 7.46 4.38 -13.98
N ALA A 117 8.74 4.12 -14.27
CA ALA A 117 9.86 4.97 -13.89
C ALA A 117 9.75 6.39 -14.49
N ILE A 118 10.33 7.38 -13.80
CA ILE A 118 10.36 8.81 -14.20
C ILE A 118 11.80 9.30 -14.25
#